data_AF-A0A6V7FEI8-F1
#
_entry.id   AF-A0A6V7FEI8-F1
#
_cell.length_a   1.000
_cell.length_b   1.000
_cell.length_c   1.000
_cell.angle_alpha   90.00
_cell.angle_beta   90.00
_cell.angle_gamma   90.00
#
_symmetry.space_group_name_H-M   'P 1'
#
loop_
_entity.id
_entity.type
_entity.pdbx_description
1 polymer ?
#
loop_
_entity_poly.entity_id
_entity_poly.type
_entity_poly.pdbx_seq_one_letter_code
_entity_poly.pdbx_strand_id
1 'polypeptide(L)'
;MASVTSAARAQTPRDAVSTVQASGVQIVPFDAPLGAEVIGLDLSQPLDADTFARIHQAHLDYHVLVFRDQRITPAQQVDFSRRFGPLQIHVLRNFQLRGHPEVLVVSNIKENGEPIGLGDAGHYWHSDLSYKETPSLGSLLHAQELPSEGGDTLFANQHLAWHTLPDALKHAVQDLRAEHSYLAKYEELRARNPWRPALTAEQIAEVTPVQHPIVRTHPETGQKALFVSEHFTTRIVGLPDDESDALLQALFEHSTREALVYRHRWQPHDMVFWDNRSVMHLAAGTPDHLRRRLNRTTIEGDAPF
;
A
#
# COMPACT_ATOMS: atom_id res chain seq x y z
N MET A 1 24.33 22.22 70.23
CA MET A 1 24.89 21.56 69.04
C MET A 1 24.13 20.28 68.80
N ALA A 2 23.37 20.21 67.70
CA ALA A 2 23.01 19.00 66.94
C ALA A 2 21.88 19.41 65.98
N SER A 3 22.25 19.75 64.75
CA SER A 3 21.34 20.00 63.64
C SER A 3 21.06 18.67 62.96
N VAL A 4 19.79 18.29 62.82
CA VAL A 4 19.38 17.10 62.05
C VAL A 4 18.84 17.58 60.71
N THR A 5 19.65 17.42 59.66
CA THR A 5 19.29 17.65 58.27
C THR A 5 18.54 16.44 57.73
N SER A 6 17.26 16.62 57.37
CA SER A 6 16.46 15.65 56.63
C SER A 6 16.76 15.77 55.13
N ALA A 7 17.43 14.78 54.57
CA ALA A 7 17.63 14.64 53.13
C ALA A 7 16.35 14.11 52.46
N ALA A 8 15.74 14.93 51.61
CA ALA A 8 14.68 14.50 50.73
C ALA A 8 15.26 13.56 49.65
N ARG A 9 14.86 12.28 49.66
CA ARG A 9 15.10 11.35 48.56
C ARG A 9 14.16 11.70 47.41
N ALA A 10 14.73 12.20 46.32
CA ALA A 10 14.04 12.30 45.04
C ALA A 10 13.63 10.89 44.57
N GLN A 11 12.34 10.69 44.31
CA GLN A 11 11.84 9.51 43.61
C GLN A 11 12.18 9.65 42.13
N THR A 12 13.05 8.76 41.65
CA THR A 12 13.29 8.52 40.23
C THR A 12 11.99 8.03 39.57
N PRO A 13 11.67 8.45 38.32
CA PRO A 13 10.51 7.92 37.61
C PRO A 13 10.71 6.42 37.40
N ARG A 14 9.68 5.63 37.70
CA ARG A 14 9.66 4.19 37.39
C ARG A 14 9.63 4.04 35.87
N ASP A 15 10.65 3.41 35.31
CA ASP A 15 10.62 2.89 33.96
C ASP A 15 9.35 2.05 33.80
N ALA A 16 8.49 2.45 32.86
CA ALA A 16 7.32 1.68 32.50
C ALA A 16 7.82 0.34 31.94
N VAL A 17 7.59 -0.74 32.68
CA VAL A 17 7.86 -2.10 32.22
C VAL A 17 6.96 -2.34 31.01
N SER A 18 7.54 -2.19 29.83
CA SER A 18 6.87 -2.50 28.58
C SER A 18 6.60 -3.99 28.53
N THR A 19 5.34 -4.38 28.68
CA THR A 19 4.93 -5.78 28.57
C THR A 19 4.89 -6.13 27.08
N VAL A 20 5.72 -7.09 26.67
CA VAL A 20 5.72 -7.60 25.31
C VAL A 20 4.45 -8.44 25.12
N GLN A 21 3.70 -8.19 24.04
CA GLN A 21 2.44 -8.91 23.80
C GLN A 21 2.71 -10.35 23.33
N ALA A 22 2.37 -11.34 24.16
CA ALA A 22 2.45 -12.76 23.85
C ALA A 22 1.05 -13.41 23.73
N SER A 23 0.85 -14.12 22.61
CA SER A 23 -0.23 -15.06 22.30
C SER A 23 -1.67 -14.67 22.71
N GLY A 24 -2.36 -14.06 21.75
CA GLY A 24 -3.81 -13.81 21.75
C GLY A 24 -4.35 -13.37 20.39
N VAL A 25 -3.46 -13.11 19.43
CA VAL A 25 -3.80 -12.65 18.08
C VAL A 25 -4.53 -13.73 17.29
N GLN A 26 -5.69 -13.38 16.75
CA GLN A 26 -6.47 -14.19 15.82
C GLN A 26 -6.42 -13.57 14.42
N ILE A 27 -6.30 -14.43 13.41
CA ILE A 27 -6.37 -14.06 12.00
C ILE A 27 -7.68 -14.63 11.47
N VAL A 28 -8.62 -13.75 11.11
CA VAL A 28 -9.95 -14.15 10.64
C VAL A 28 -10.07 -13.75 9.17
N PRO A 29 -10.04 -14.70 8.22
CA PRO A 29 -10.22 -14.38 6.82
C PRO A 29 -11.58 -13.74 6.56
N PHE A 30 -11.63 -12.79 5.63
CA PHE A 30 -12.91 -12.28 5.15
C PHE A 30 -13.59 -13.32 4.26
N ASP A 31 -14.91 -13.23 4.14
CA ASP A 31 -15.67 -13.94 3.10
C ASP A 31 -15.48 -13.22 1.75
N ALA A 32 -14.26 -13.30 1.24
CA ALA A 32 -13.75 -12.59 0.07
C ALA A 32 -12.55 -13.37 -0.54
N PRO A 33 -12.17 -13.10 -1.80
CA PRO A 33 -11.07 -13.83 -2.47
C PRO A 33 -9.68 -13.52 -1.89
N LEU A 34 -9.56 -12.56 -0.98
CA LEU A 34 -8.36 -12.20 -0.25
C LEU A 34 -8.74 -11.39 0.99
N GLY A 35 -7.78 -11.28 1.90
CA GLY A 35 -7.84 -10.41 3.04
C GLY A 35 -8.25 -11.11 4.34
N ALA A 36 -7.70 -10.63 5.44
CA ALA A 36 -8.05 -11.08 6.78
C ALA A 36 -8.03 -9.92 7.79
N GLU A 37 -8.82 -10.08 8.84
CA GLU A 37 -8.80 -9.24 10.02
C GLU A 37 -7.83 -9.78 11.07
N VAL A 38 -7.08 -8.89 11.70
CA VAL A 38 -6.17 -9.19 12.81
C VAL A 38 -6.80 -8.70 14.10
N ILE A 39 -7.21 -9.62 14.97
CA ILE A 39 -7.91 -9.34 16.24
C ILE A 39 -6.97 -9.60 17.41
N GLY A 40 -7.03 -8.75 18.44
CA GLY A 40 -6.28 -8.94 19.69
C GLY A 40 -4.83 -8.48 19.63
N LEU A 41 -4.50 -7.58 18.69
CA LEU A 41 -3.19 -6.93 18.57
C LEU A 41 -3.30 -5.43 18.87
N ASP A 42 -2.46 -4.91 19.75
CA ASP A 42 -2.28 -3.47 19.96
C ASP A 42 -0.88 -3.07 19.52
N LEU A 43 -0.79 -2.41 18.36
CA LEU A 43 0.46 -1.97 17.76
C LEU A 43 1.13 -0.82 18.53
N SER A 44 0.48 -0.30 19.57
CA SER A 44 1.09 0.66 20.47
C SER A 44 2.11 0.01 21.43
N GLN A 45 2.03 -1.31 21.61
CA GLN A 45 2.93 -2.11 22.46
C GLN A 45 4.01 -2.83 21.64
N PRO A 46 5.14 -3.23 22.26
CA PRO A 46 6.12 -4.08 21.60
C PRO A 46 5.56 -5.44 21.22
N LEU A 47 5.92 -5.85 20.02
CA LEU A 47 5.51 -7.10 19.40
C LEU A 47 6.64 -8.13 19.45
N ASP A 48 6.40 -9.28 20.09
CA ASP A 48 7.36 -10.39 20.10
C ASP A 48 7.60 -11.01 18.71
N ALA A 49 8.62 -11.84 18.62
CA ALA A 49 9.03 -12.48 17.37
C ALA A 49 7.98 -13.46 16.85
N ASP A 50 7.35 -14.25 17.74
CA ASP A 50 6.39 -15.29 17.36
C ASP A 50 5.09 -14.69 16.82
N THR A 51 4.58 -13.63 17.46
CA THR A 51 3.39 -12.90 17.00
C THR A 51 3.68 -12.17 15.69
N PHE A 52 4.86 -11.55 15.56
CA PHE A 52 5.27 -10.97 14.27
C PHE A 52 5.35 -12.03 13.17
N ALA A 53 5.95 -13.20 13.43
CA ALA A 53 6.03 -14.28 12.45
C ALA A 53 4.64 -14.76 12.00
N ARG A 54 3.67 -14.84 12.93
CA ARG A 54 2.27 -15.15 12.61
C ARG A 54 1.61 -14.09 11.74
N ILE A 55 1.86 -12.80 12.00
CA ILE A 55 1.34 -11.69 11.19
C ILE A 55 1.99 -11.68 9.81
N HIS A 56 3.29 -11.91 9.74
CA HIS A 56 4.01 -12.00 8.48
C HIS A 56 3.49 -13.15 7.61
N GLN A 57 3.31 -14.35 8.18
CA GLN A 57 2.71 -15.46 7.46
C GLN A 57 1.27 -15.14 7.01
N ALA A 58 0.47 -14.51 7.86
CA ALA A 58 -0.88 -14.09 7.48
C ALA A 58 -0.89 -13.06 6.33
N HIS A 59 0.10 -12.17 6.26
CA HIS A 59 0.24 -11.24 5.15
C HIS A 59 0.54 -11.98 3.84
N LEU A 60 1.39 -13.00 3.88
CA LEU A 60 1.66 -13.86 2.73
C LEU A 60 0.44 -14.69 2.30
N ASP A 61 -0.32 -15.22 3.27
CA ASP A 61 -1.46 -16.11 3.00
C ASP A 61 -2.70 -15.36 2.51
N TYR A 62 -2.96 -14.16 3.07
CA TYR A 62 -4.20 -13.41 2.85
C TYR A 62 -4.00 -12.12 2.05
N HIS A 63 -2.75 -11.72 1.78
CA HIS A 63 -2.33 -10.59 0.95
C HIS A 63 -2.71 -9.21 1.49
N VAL A 64 -3.83 -9.08 2.21
CA VAL A 64 -4.32 -7.85 2.84
C VAL A 64 -4.64 -8.15 4.29
N LEU A 65 -4.04 -7.41 5.22
CA LEU A 65 -4.37 -7.48 6.64
C LEU A 65 -5.02 -6.19 7.09
N VAL A 66 -6.11 -6.32 7.84
CA VAL A 66 -6.80 -5.20 8.48
C VAL A 66 -6.63 -5.32 10.00
N PHE A 67 -5.96 -4.33 10.58
CA PHE A 67 -5.80 -4.16 12.01
C PHE A 67 -6.83 -3.12 12.49
N ARG A 68 -7.82 -3.55 13.28
CA ARG A 68 -8.91 -2.69 13.72
C ARG A 68 -8.52 -1.81 14.92
N ASP A 69 -9.15 -0.64 15.01
CA ASP A 69 -9.06 0.33 16.12
C ASP A 69 -7.62 0.60 16.62
N GLN A 70 -6.67 0.74 15.71
CA GLN A 70 -5.27 0.98 16.05
C GLN A 70 -5.07 2.46 16.41
N ARG A 71 -5.06 2.78 17.69
CA ARG A 71 -4.84 4.15 18.20
C ARG A 71 -3.34 4.42 18.39
N ILE A 72 -2.61 4.39 17.30
CA ILE A 72 -1.15 4.50 17.29
C ILE A 72 -0.67 5.89 16.86
N THR A 73 0.52 6.24 17.33
CA THR A 73 1.27 7.40 16.85
C THR A 73 1.90 7.14 15.49
N PRO A 74 2.27 8.18 14.72
CA PRO A 74 3.01 8.01 13.47
C PRO A 74 4.35 7.26 13.66
N ALA A 75 5.03 7.46 14.80
CA ALA A 75 6.25 6.73 15.13
C ALA A 75 5.98 5.21 15.26
N GLN A 76 4.90 4.83 15.95
CA GLN A 76 4.51 3.42 16.08
C GLN A 76 4.11 2.79 14.74
N GLN A 77 3.43 3.53 13.84
CA GLN A 77 3.17 3.07 12.48
C GLN A 77 4.47 2.80 11.72
N VAL A 78 5.43 3.73 11.81
CA VAL A 78 6.75 3.60 11.18
C VAL A 78 7.51 2.40 11.75
N ASP A 79 7.54 2.23 13.07
CA ASP A 79 8.24 1.13 13.73
C ASP A 79 7.64 -0.23 13.38
N PHE A 80 6.31 -0.34 13.30
CA PHE A 80 5.66 -1.55 12.82
C PHE A 80 5.97 -1.84 11.35
N SER A 81 5.90 -0.81 10.49
CA SER A 81 6.20 -0.95 9.05
C SER A 81 7.64 -1.44 8.81
N ARG A 82 8.60 -0.93 9.60
CA ARG A 82 10.02 -1.31 9.54
C ARG A 82 10.28 -2.78 9.84
N ARG A 83 9.36 -3.48 10.50
CA ARG A 83 9.49 -4.91 10.77
C ARG A 83 9.48 -5.75 9.49
N PHE A 84 8.88 -5.23 8.41
CA PHE A 84 8.78 -5.90 7.10
C PHE A 84 9.91 -5.52 6.14
N GLY A 85 10.68 -4.46 6.41
CA GLY A 85 11.76 -4.02 5.55
C GLY A 85 12.09 -2.53 5.66
N PRO A 86 13.10 -2.05 4.92
CA PRO A 86 13.40 -0.63 4.83
C PRO A 86 12.22 0.15 4.22
N LEU A 87 12.04 1.40 4.66
CA LEU A 87 10.91 2.23 4.22
C LEU A 87 11.34 3.20 3.12
N GLN A 88 10.49 3.34 2.12
CA GLN A 88 10.64 4.33 1.06
C GLN A 88 10.18 5.70 1.54
N ILE A 89 11.07 6.68 1.49
CA ILE A 89 10.73 8.09 1.73
C ILE A 89 10.26 8.71 0.42
N HIS A 90 9.01 9.19 0.41
CA HIS A 90 8.41 9.77 -0.79
C HIS A 90 9.14 11.06 -1.23
N VAL A 91 9.36 11.22 -2.55
CA VAL A 91 10.14 12.36 -3.10
C VAL A 91 9.46 13.72 -2.93
N LEU A 92 8.13 13.76 -2.89
CA LEU A 92 7.34 14.98 -2.63
C LEU A 92 7.35 15.31 -1.13
N ARG A 93 8.41 15.98 -0.66
CA ARG A 93 8.67 16.28 0.75
C ARG A 93 7.60 17.16 1.41
N ASN A 94 6.91 17.98 0.63
CA ASN A 94 5.83 18.85 1.10
C ASN A 94 4.57 18.07 1.56
N PHE A 95 4.43 16.81 1.16
CA PHE A 95 3.32 15.95 1.58
C PHE A 95 3.71 14.93 2.66
N GLN A 96 4.95 14.97 3.14
CA GLN A 96 5.39 14.18 4.28
C GLN A 96 4.81 14.76 5.58
N LEU A 97 4.52 13.89 6.54
CA LEU A 97 4.10 14.32 7.86
C LEU A 97 5.26 14.99 8.59
N ARG A 98 5.02 16.18 9.14
CA ARG A 98 6.03 16.93 9.89
C ARG A 98 6.60 16.09 11.03
N GLY A 99 7.93 15.94 11.06
CA GLY A 99 8.64 15.14 12.07
C GLY A 99 8.74 13.65 11.77
N HIS A 100 8.06 13.16 10.72
CA HIS A 100 8.02 11.76 10.31
C HIS A 100 8.13 11.66 8.78
N PRO A 101 9.31 11.87 8.18
CA PRO A 101 9.50 11.88 6.73
C PRO A 101 9.09 10.57 6.02
N GLU A 102 9.06 9.46 6.75
CA GLU A 102 8.63 8.15 6.29
C GLU A 102 7.11 8.04 6.08
N VAL A 103 6.34 8.99 6.62
CA VAL A 103 4.88 9.01 6.56
C VAL A 103 4.43 10.01 5.50
N LEU A 104 3.82 9.52 4.43
CA LEU A 104 3.13 10.33 3.43
C LEU A 104 1.69 10.60 3.89
N VAL A 105 1.25 11.86 3.83
CA VAL A 105 -0.14 12.21 4.07
C VAL A 105 -0.93 12.05 2.77
N VAL A 106 -1.89 11.12 2.74
CA VAL A 106 -2.81 10.91 1.61
C VAL A 106 -4.15 11.54 1.98
N SER A 107 -4.55 12.60 1.30
CA SER A 107 -5.70 13.39 1.73
C SER A 107 -6.29 14.27 0.63
N ASN A 108 -7.61 14.43 0.65
CA ASN A 108 -8.35 15.34 -0.23
C ASN A 108 -8.63 16.72 0.41
N ILE A 109 -8.10 16.96 1.61
CA ILE A 109 -8.38 18.16 2.41
C ILE A 109 -7.59 19.35 1.87
N LYS A 110 -8.25 20.51 1.86
CA LYS A 110 -7.61 21.81 1.65
C LYS A 110 -7.80 22.70 2.87
N GLU A 111 -6.74 23.41 3.25
CA GLU A 111 -6.79 24.47 4.26
C GLU A 111 -6.19 25.74 3.67
N ASN A 112 -6.92 26.85 3.79
CA ASN A 112 -6.53 28.15 3.23
C ASN A 112 -6.22 28.11 1.71
N GLY A 113 -6.88 27.23 0.97
CA GLY A 113 -6.68 27.03 -0.47
C GLY A 113 -5.58 26.05 -0.85
N GLU A 114 -4.74 25.65 0.10
CA GLU A 114 -3.61 24.74 -0.12
C GLU A 114 -3.96 23.28 0.23
N PRO A 115 -3.52 22.29 -0.56
CA PRO A 115 -3.75 20.88 -0.28
C PRO A 115 -2.94 20.41 0.93
N ILE A 116 -3.60 19.68 1.83
CA ILE A 116 -2.94 18.94 2.91
C ILE A 116 -2.77 17.50 2.44
N GLY A 117 -1.56 17.16 2.03
CA GLY A 117 -1.23 15.83 1.52
C GLY A 117 -1.55 15.64 0.04
N LEU A 118 -1.37 14.41 -0.42
CA LEU A 118 -1.55 14.02 -1.82
C LEU A 118 -2.99 13.52 -2.05
N GLY A 119 -3.76 14.22 -2.88
CA GLY A 119 -5.20 13.99 -3.07
C GLY A 119 -5.61 13.17 -4.29
N ASP A 120 -4.66 12.78 -5.15
CA ASP A 120 -4.93 12.16 -6.45
C ASP A 120 -4.36 10.74 -6.61
N ALA A 121 -4.07 10.07 -5.49
CA ALA A 121 -3.54 8.71 -5.48
C ALA A 121 -4.63 7.67 -5.76
N GLY A 122 -4.36 6.77 -6.73
CA GLY A 122 -5.06 5.49 -6.88
C GLY A 122 -6.40 5.47 -7.61
N HIS A 123 -6.65 6.42 -8.52
CA HIS A 123 -7.88 6.46 -9.33
C HIS A 123 -8.06 5.28 -10.31
N TYR A 124 -6.94 4.68 -10.74
CA TYR A 124 -6.91 3.54 -11.65
C TYR A 124 -6.33 2.32 -10.91
N TRP A 125 -6.73 1.11 -11.30
CA TRP A 125 -6.20 -0.11 -10.73
C TRP A 125 -4.69 -0.18 -10.94
N HIS A 126 -3.95 -0.44 -9.86
CA HIS A 126 -2.49 -0.45 -9.91
C HIS A 126 -1.84 -1.25 -8.79
N SER A 127 -0.58 -1.62 -9.04
CA SER A 127 0.40 -1.94 -8.00
C SER A 127 1.31 -0.71 -7.82
N ASP A 128 1.47 -0.28 -6.56
CA ASP A 128 2.31 0.87 -6.17
C ASP A 128 3.70 0.72 -6.79
N LEU A 129 4.17 1.79 -7.44
CA LEU A 129 5.53 1.92 -7.97
C LEU A 129 5.95 0.81 -8.96
N SER A 130 5.00 0.16 -9.64
CA SER A 130 5.35 -0.85 -10.67
C SER A 130 6.22 -0.27 -11.81
N TYR A 131 6.26 1.06 -11.97
CA TYR A 131 7.15 1.77 -12.89
C TYR A 131 8.60 1.94 -12.38
N LYS A 132 8.97 1.36 -11.23
CA LYS A 132 10.34 1.32 -10.71
C LYS A 132 10.96 -0.07 -10.93
N GLU A 133 12.30 -0.13 -10.99
CA GLU A 133 13.04 -1.39 -11.13
C GLU A 133 12.79 -2.33 -9.94
N THR A 134 12.66 -1.75 -8.74
CA THR A 134 12.28 -2.44 -7.49
C THR A 134 10.98 -1.83 -6.96
N PRO A 135 9.80 -2.28 -7.44
CA PRO A 135 8.51 -1.87 -6.91
C PRO A 135 8.41 -2.13 -5.41
N SER A 136 7.53 -1.42 -4.71
CA SER A 136 7.35 -1.62 -3.26
C SER A 136 6.82 -3.02 -2.94
N LEU A 137 7.27 -3.58 -1.80
CA LEU A 137 6.70 -4.80 -1.22
C LEU A 137 5.22 -4.59 -0.88
N GLY A 138 4.92 -3.45 -0.28
CA GLY A 138 3.61 -3.16 0.27
C GLY A 138 3.56 -1.77 0.90
N SER A 139 2.35 -1.30 1.14
CA SER A 139 2.12 -0.05 1.85
C SER A 139 1.14 -0.29 3.00
N LEU A 140 1.28 0.49 4.06
CA LEU A 140 0.36 0.52 5.19
C LEU A 140 -0.36 1.85 5.18
N LEU A 141 -1.68 1.82 5.28
CA LEU A 141 -2.53 3.01 5.40
C LEU A 141 -3.23 3.01 6.75
N HIS A 142 -3.10 4.10 7.50
CA HIS A 142 -3.75 4.28 8.80
C HIS A 142 -4.77 5.42 8.75
N ALA A 143 -6.01 5.13 9.14
CA ALA A 143 -7.13 6.07 9.09
C ALA A 143 -6.99 7.20 10.13
N GLN A 144 -6.95 8.44 9.64
CA GLN A 144 -6.93 9.65 10.48
C GLN A 144 -8.26 10.40 10.46
N GLU A 145 -8.82 10.58 9.26
CA GLU A 145 -10.11 11.21 9.02
C GLU A 145 -10.81 10.45 7.88
N LEU A 146 -12.05 10.03 8.10
CA LEU A 146 -12.82 9.25 7.12
C LEU A 146 -14.09 9.99 6.74
N PRO A 147 -14.53 9.89 5.48
CA PRO A 147 -15.80 10.44 5.06
C PRO A 147 -16.95 9.59 5.63
N SER A 148 -18.14 10.19 5.76
CA SER A 148 -19.34 9.46 6.18
C SER A 148 -19.86 8.47 5.13
N GLU A 149 -19.45 8.66 3.87
CA GLU A 149 -19.77 7.78 2.73
C GLU A 149 -18.63 7.80 1.70
N GLY A 150 -18.46 6.70 0.97
CA GLY A 150 -17.35 6.54 0.03
C GLY A 150 -16.00 6.40 0.73
N GLY A 151 -14.90 6.65 0.00
CA GLY A 151 -13.54 6.58 0.54
C GLY A 151 -12.97 5.16 0.69
N ASP A 152 -13.70 4.15 0.22
CA ASP A 152 -13.32 2.74 0.23
C ASP A 152 -12.07 2.47 -0.59
N THR A 153 -11.43 1.34 -0.33
CA THR A 153 -10.31 0.83 -1.12
C THR A 153 -10.62 -0.57 -1.59
N LEU A 154 -10.48 -0.81 -2.88
CA LEU A 154 -10.67 -2.12 -3.49
C LEU A 154 -9.30 -2.76 -3.71
N PHE A 155 -9.21 -4.06 -3.50
CA PHE A 155 -8.01 -4.87 -3.71
C PHE A 155 -8.38 -6.07 -4.58
N ALA A 156 -7.58 -6.37 -5.59
CA ALA A 156 -7.81 -7.47 -6.53
C ALA A 156 -6.70 -8.52 -6.42
N ASN A 157 -7.08 -9.78 -6.16
CA ASN A 157 -6.15 -10.90 -5.98
C ASN A 157 -5.51 -11.32 -7.31
N GLN A 158 -4.22 -11.02 -7.50
CA GLN A 158 -3.50 -11.33 -8.73
C GLN A 158 -2.96 -12.77 -8.80
N HIS A 159 -2.85 -13.47 -7.66
CA HIS A 159 -2.63 -14.92 -7.66
C HIS A 159 -3.84 -15.65 -8.23
N LEU A 160 -5.05 -15.29 -7.77
CA LEU A 160 -6.28 -15.87 -8.27
C LEU A 160 -6.58 -15.42 -9.71
N ALA A 161 -6.23 -14.17 -10.08
CA ALA A 161 -6.30 -13.71 -11.46
C ALA A 161 -5.43 -14.58 -12.38
N TRP A 162 -4.18 -14.85 -12.02
CA TRP A 162 -3.34 -15.77 -12.78
C TRP A 162 -3.94 -17.18 -12.82
N HIS A 163 -4.35 -17.73 -11.69
CA HIS A 163 -4.90 -19.08 -11.61
C HIS A 163 -6.14 -19.27 -12.50
N THR A 164 -7.03 -18.28 -12.54
CA THR A 164 -8.31 -18.33 -13.27
C THR A 164 -8.24 -17.76 -14.68
N LEU A 165 -7.06 -17.29 -15.13
CA LEU A 165 -6.85 -16.79 -16.47
C LEU A 165 -7.09 -17.91 -17.50
N PRO A 166 -7.85 -17.66 -18.59
CA PRO A 166 -8.03 -18.63 -19.66
C PRO A 166 -6.71 -19.15 -20.20
N ASP A 167 -6.62 -20.46 -20.47
CA ASP A 167 -5.36 -21.09 -20.87
C ASP A 167 -4.76 -20.48 -22.13
N ALA A 168 -5.58 -20.05 -23.09
CA ALA A 168 -5.09 -19.34 -24.29
C ALA A 168 -4.34 -18.04 -23.93
N LEU A 169 -4.86 -17.27 -22.98
CA LEU A 169 -4.21 -16.04 -22.50
C LEU A 169 -2.97 -16.36 -21.67
N LYS A 170 -3.01 -17.39 -20.80
CA LYS A 170 -1.81 -17.84 -20.06
C LYS A 170 -0.67 -18.17 -21.00
N HIS A 171 -0.91 -19.02 -22.01
CA HIS A 171 0.10 -19.40 -22.98
C HIS A 171 0.64 -18.20 -23.77
N ALA A 172 -0.21 -17.22 -24.07
CA ALA A 172 0.19 -16.03 -24.81
C ALA A 172 1.13 -15.12 -24.01
N VAL A 173 1.04 -15.08 -22.68
CA VAL A 173 1.70 -14.02 -21.88
C VAL A 173 2.71 -14.51 -20.84
N GLN A 174 2.76 -15.81 -20.54
CA GLN A 174 3.54 -16.36 -19.41
C GLN A 174 5.04 -16.01 -19.42
N ASP A 175 5.63 -15.91 -20.60
CA ASP A 175 7.06 -15.64 -20.79
C ASP A 175 7.33 -14.20 -21.29
N LEU A 176 6.28 -13.38 -21.41
CA LEU A 176 6.39 -12.02 -21.92
C LEU A 176 6.65 -11.00 -20.82
N ARG A 177 7.22 -9.87 -21.23
CA ARG A 177 7.46 -8.70 -20.39
C ARG A 177 6.59 -7.54 -20.86
N ALA A 178 6.18 -6.69 -19.95
CA ALA A 178 5.48 -5.45 -20.27
C ALA A 178 6.24 -4.23 -19.73
N GLU A 179 6.07 -3.11 -20.41
CA GLU A 179 6.62 -1.82 -20.03
C GLU A 179 5.70 -1.13 -19.02
N HIS A 180 6.27 -0.61 -17.93
CA HIS A 180 5.60 0.15 -16.90
C HIS A 180 6.14 1.57 -16.88
N SER A 181 5.27 2.56 -17.06
CA SER A 181 5.62 3.97 -17.16
C SER A 181 4.84 4.82 -16.17
N TYR A 182 5.54 5.69 -15.46
CA TYR A 182 4.94 6.72 -14.62
C TYR A 182 4.06 7.69 -15.44
N LEU A 183 4.36 7.86 -16.72
CA LEU A 183 3.69 8.82 -17.59
C LEU A 183 2.36 8.30 -18.16
N ALA A 184 2.10 6.99 -18.07
CA ALA A 184 0.98 6.31 -18.74
C ALA A 184 -0.38 6.97 -18.53
N LYS A 185 -0.70 7.38 -17.30
CA LYS A 185 -1.95 8.10 -16.94
C LYS A 185 -1.71 9.50 -16.40
N TYR A 186 -0.50 10.02 -16.49
CA TYR A 186 -0.13 11.27 -15.82
C TYR A 186 -0.97 12.46 -16.31
N GLU A 187 -1.09 12.63 -17.62
CA GLU A 187 -1.83 13.75 -18.23
C GLU A 187 -3.34 13.60 -18.04
N GLU A 188 -3.90 12.39 -18.10
CA GLU A 188 -5.31 12.13 -17.77
C GLU A 188 -5.62 12.53 -16.32
N LEU A 189 -4.75 12.15 -15.38
CA LEU A 189 -4.89 12.53 -13.97
C LEU A 189 -4.70 14.03 -13.76
N ARG A 190 -3.80 14.67 -14.50
CA ARG A 190 -3.61 16.13 -14.48
C ARG A 190 -4.85 16.88 -14.97
N ALA A 191 -5.49 16.38 -16.02
CA ALA A 191 -6.73 16.96 -16.55
C ALA A 191 -7.89 16.89 -15.53
N ARG A 192 -7.91 15.85 -14.68
CA ARG A 192 -8.89 15.67 -13.60
C ARG A 192 -8.57 16.49 -12.35
N ASN A 193 -7.29 16.61 -12.03
CA ASN A 193 -6.81 17.33 -10.86
C ASN A 193 -5.96 18.55 -11.30
N PRO A 194 -6.53 19.75 -11.41
CA PRO A 194 -5.80 20.94 -11.88
C PRO A 194 -4.64 21.36 -10.96
N TRP A 195 -4.52 20.74 -9.78
CA TRP A 195 -3.43 20.97 -8.82
C TRP A 195 -2.21 20.07 -9.05
N ARG A 196 -2.34 19.03 -9.89
CA ARG A 196 -1.19 18.24 -10.32
C ARG A 196 -0.38 19.09 -11.31
N PRO A 197 0.90 19.36 -11.07
CA PRO A 197 1.71 20.18 -11.96
C PRO A 197 1.98 19.45 -13.28
N ALA A 198 2.16 20.19 -14.37
CA ALA A 198 2.81 19.63 -15.56
C ALA A 198 4.26 19.27 -15.22
N LEU A 199 4.76 18.16 -15.74
CA LEU A 199 6.17 17.80 -15.59
C LEU A 199 7.02 18.63 -16.55
N THR A 200 8.20 19.03 -16.11
CA THR A 200 9.20 19.64 -17.01
C THR A 200 9.82 18.59 -17.93
N ALA A 201 10.49 19.02 -19.00
CA ALA A 201 11.18 18.10 -19.90
C ALA A 201 12.27 17.30 -19.17
N GLU A 202 12.95 17.92 -18.20
CA GLU A 202 13.95 17.28 -17.35
C GLU A 202 13.32 16.21 -16.47
N GLN A 203 12.18 16.51 -15.81
CA GLN A 203 11.46 15.54 -14.99
C GLN A 203 10.93 14.36 -15.81
N ILE A 204 10.47 14.61 -17.04
CA ILE A 204 10.04 13.56 -17.98
C ILE A 204 11.22 12.67 -18.36
N ALA A 205 12.40 13.25 -18.60
CA ALA A 205 13.61 12.50 -18.92
C ALA A 205 14.13 11.63 -17.76
N GLU A 206 13.79 11.96 -16.52
CA GLU A 206 14.18 11.18 -15.32
C GLU A 206 13.27 9.97 -15.05
N VAL A 207 12.09 9.89 -15.68
CA VAL A 207 11.10 8.82 -15.43
C VAL A 207 11.08 7.76 -16.53
N THR A 208 12.25 7.15 -16.77
CA THR A 208 12.41 6.06 -17.74
C THR A 208 11.48 4.89 -17.43
N PRO A 209 10.70 4.40 -18.41
CA PRO A 209 9.90 3.19 -18.24
C PRO A 209 10.77 1.97 -17.92
N VAL A 210 10.23 1.05 -17.14
CA VAL A 210 10.88 -0.21 -16.77
C VAL A 210 10.13 -1.39 -17.36
N GLN A 211 10.81 -2.52 -17.54
CA GLN A 211 10.18 -3.73 -18.06
C GLN A 211 10.12 -4.81 -17.00
N HIS A 212 8.93 -5.35 -16.76
CA HIS A 212 8.68 -6.42 -15.79
C HIS A 212 8.04 -7.63 -16.47
N PRO A 213 8.21 -8.85 -15.95
CA PRO A 213 7.43 -10.00 -16.42
C PRO A 213 5.93 -9.72 -16.23
N ILE A 214 5.11 -10.09 -17.23
CA ILE A 214 3.64 -10.01 -17.11
C ILE A 214 3.15 -10.93 -16.00
N VAL A 215 3.84 -12.05 -15.80
CA VAL A 215 3.58 -13.02 -14.74
C VAL A 215 4.78 -13.06 -13.82
N ARG A 216 4.70 -12.38 -12.67
CA ARG A 216 5.77 -12.41 -11.68
C ARG A 216 5.64 -13.62 -10.76
N THR A 217 6.74 -13.99 -10.14
CA THR A 217 6.82 -14.93 -9.02
C THR A 217 6.90 -14.14 -7.72
N HIS A 218 6.13 -14.56 -6.72
CA HIS A 218 6.23 -14.01 -5.38
C HIS A 218 7.52 -14.54 -4.71
N PRO A 219 8.43 -13.67 -4.25
CA PRO A 219 9.77 -14.08 -3.81
C PRO A 219 9.74 -15.00 -2.58
N GLU A 220 8.71 -14.89 -1.74
CA GLU A 220 8.60 -15.65 -0.48
C GLU A 220 7.68 -16.89 -0.56
N THR A 221 6.67 -16.86 -1.42
CA THR A 221 5.65 -17.94 -1.50
C THR A 221 5.82 -18.80 -2.74
N GLY A 222 6.59 -18.34 -3.74
CA GLY A 222 6.73 -19.00 -5.03
C GLY A 222 5.49 -18.94 -5.92
N GLN A 223 4.39 -18.34 -5.45
CA GLN A 223 3.15 -18.24 -6.22
C GLN A 223 3.30 -17.27 -7.39
N LYS A 224 2.62 -17.57 -8.50
CA LYS A 224 2.59 -16.70 -9.69
C LYS A 224 1.47 -15.66 -9.57
N ALA A 225 1.73 -14.43 -9.98
CA ALA A 225 0.75 -13.33 -10.01
C ALA A 225 0.81 -12.58 -11.34
N LEU A 226 -0.35 -12.15 -11.86
CA LEU A 226 -0.37 -11.15 -12.92
C LEU A 226 0.18 -9.82 -12.40
N PHE A 227 1.07 -9.20 -13.17
CA PHE A 227 1.76 -7.97 -12.79
C PHE A 227 1.67 -6.93 -13.90
N VAL A 228 0.44 -6.64 -14.32
CA VAL A 228 0.11 -5.59 -15.28
C VAL A 228 -1.10 -4.82 -14.78
N SER A 229 -1.16 -3.52 -15.07
CA SER A 229 -2.24 -2.65 -14.60
C SER A 229 -2.54 -1.52 -15.55
N GLU A 230 -3.80 -1.13 -15.67
CA GLU A 230 -4.25 -0.02 -16.54
C GLU A 230 -3.58 1.32 -16.22
N HIS A 231 -3.11 1.51 -14.99
CA HIS A 231 -2.50 2.76 -14.56
C HIS A 231 -1.10 2.93 -15.14
N PHE A 232 -0.28 1.87 -15.14
CA PHE A 232 1.15 1.99 -15.41
C PHE A 232 1.62 1.20 -16.61
N THR A 233 0.94 0.13 -17.01
CA THR A 233 1.41 -0.75 -18.07
C THR A 233 1.03 -0.17 -19.43
N THR A 234 2.03 0.11 -20.28
CA THR A 234 1.84 0.81 -21.57
C THR A 234 1.86 -0.11 -22.77
N ARG A 235 2.69 -1.16 -22.77
CA ARG A 235 2.80 -2.10 -23.89
C ARG A 235 3.47 -3.41 -23.49
N ILE A 236 3.22 -4.47 -24.27
CA ILE A 236 3.93 -5.74 -24.19
C ILE A 236 5.17 -5.68 -25.09
N VAL A 237 6.33 -6.03 -24.53
CA VAL A 237 7.62 -5.95 -25.21
C VAL A 237 7.66 -6.99 -26.33
N GLY A 238 7.95 -6.54 -27.55
CA GLY A 238 8.15 -7.40 -28.71
C GLY A 238 6.89 -7.73 -29.49
N LEU A 239 5.72 -7.19 -29.11
CA LEU A 239 4.49 -7.30 -29.88
C LEU A 239 4.18 -6.02 -30.67
N PRO A 240 3.45 -6.12 -31.80
CA PRO A 240 2.80 -4.96 -32.43
C PRO A 240 1.86 -4.23 -31.45
N ASP A 241 1.69 -2.92 -31.64
CA ASP A 241 0.91 -2.08 -30.71
C ASP A 241 -0.55 -2.55 -30.59
N ASP A 242 -1.20 -2.92 -31.69
CA ASP A 242 -2.59 -3.39 -31.69
C ASP A 242 -2.77 -4.75 -30.98
N GLU A 243 -1.82 -5.67 -31.16
CA GLU A 243 -1.81 -6.95 -30.45
C GLU A 243 -1.53 -6.76 -28.95
N SER A 244 -0.58 -5.88 -28.62
CA SER A 244 -0.24 -5.50 -27.24
C SER A 244 -1.47 -4.91 -26.53
N ASP A 245 -2.13 -3.94 -27.14
CA ASP A 245 -3.28 -3.26 -26.58
C ASP A 245 -4.44 -4.23 -26.33
N ALA A 246 -4.73 -5.11 -27.31
CA ALA A 246 -5.79 -6.11 -27.18
C ALA A 246 -5.51 -7.11 -26.03
N LEU A 247 -4.26 -7.57 -25.90
CA LEU A 247 -3.87 -8.48 -24.82
C LEU A 247 -3.90 -7.80 -23.45
N LEU A 248 -3.35 -6.58 -23.34
CA LEU A 248 -3.35 -5.82 -22.09
C LEU A 248 -4.78 -5.54 -21.63
N GLN A 249 -5.66 -5.13 -22.54
CA GLN A 249 -7.06 -4.89 -22.22
C GLN A 249 -7.73 -6.16 -21.66
N ALA A 250 -7.52 -7.31 -22.30
CA ALA A 250 -8.06 -8.58 -21.81
C ALA A 250 -7.51 -8.95 -20.41
N LEU A 251 -6.23 -8.69 -20.15
CA LEU A 251 -5.63 -8.91 -18.83
C LEU A 251 -6.18 -7.96 -17.77
N PHE A 252 -6.33 -6.66 -18.07
CA PHE A 252 -6.88 -5.67 -17.15
C PHE A 252 -8.32 -6.00 -16.75
N GLU A 253 -9.16 -6.33 -17.74
CA GLU A 253 -10.54 -6.76 -17.52
C GLU A 253 -10.61 -8.02 -16.68
N HIS A 254 -9.77 -9.02 -16.98
CA HIS A 254 -9.74 -10.27 -16.22
C HIS A 254 -9.30 -10.03 -14.77
N SER A 255 -8.23 -9.28 -14.56
CA SER A 255 -7.60 -9.08 -13.25
C SER A 255 -8.44 -8.28 -12.25
N THR A 256 -9.51 -7.63 -12.69
CA THR A 256 -10.34 -6.73 -11.86
C THR A 256 -11.80 -7.17 -11.73
N ARG A 257 -12.12 -8.39 -12.19
CA ARG A 257 -13.45 -9.01 -12.02
C ARG A 257 -13.86 -9.05 -10.56
N GLU A 258 -15.14 -8.82 -10.28
CA GLU A 258 -15.70 -8.79 -8.92
C GLU A 258 -15.35 -10.03 -8.08
N ALA A 259 -15.32 -11.21 -8.70
CA ALA A 259 -14.96 -12.48 -8.04
C ALA A 259 -13.50 -12.51 -7.52
N LEU A 260 -12.66 -11.56 -7.91
CA LEU A 260 -11.26 -11.42 -7.49
C LEU A 260 -11.06 -10.28 -6.49
N VAL A 261 -12.12 -9.51 -6.19
CA VAL A 261 -12.01 -8.24 -5.49
C VAL A 261 -12.52 -8.33 -4.05
N TYR A 262 -11.71 -7.82 -3.13
CA TYR A 262 -12.12 -7.43 -1.77
C TYR A 262 -12.28 -5.92 -1.70
N ARG A 263 -13.43 -5.45 -1.19
CA ARG A 263 -13.69 -4.03 -0.93
C ARG A 263 -13.57 -3.75 0.56
N HIS A 264 -12.51 -3.05 0.95
CA HIS A 264 -12.35 -2.58 2.31
C HIS A 264 -13.18 -1.32 2.54
N ARG A 265 -14.18 -1.45 3.41
CA ARG A 265 -14.92 -0.34 3.99
C ARG A 265 -14.20 0.11 5.26
N TRP A 266 -13.65 1.31 5.21
CA TRP A 266 -12.85 1.86 6.29
C TRP A 266 -13.67 2.09 7.55
N GLN A 267 -13.11 1.72 8.69
CA GLN A 267 -13.59 2.12 10.02
C GLN A 267 -12.56 3.04 10.69
N PRO A 268 -13.00 3.89 11.64
CA PRO A 268 -12.08 4.76 12.38
C PRO A 268 -10.91 3.97 12.97
N HIS A 269 -9.71 4.50 12.76
CA HIS A 269 -8.44 3.93 13.23
C HIS A 269 -8.07 2.56 12.65
N ASP A 270 -8.74 2.10 11.60
CA ASP A 270 -8.23 0.97 10.83
C ASP A 270 -6.83 1.26 10.31
N MET A 271 -5.96 0.26 10.42
CA MET A 271 -4.73 0.20 9.66
C MET A 271 -4.82 -0.97 8.69
N VAL A 272 -4.57 -0.71 7.40
CA VAL A 272 -4.60 -1.72 6.34
C VAL A 272 -3.20 -1.88 5.80
N PHE A 273 -2.72 -3.11 5.71
CA PHE A 273 -1.45 -3.48 5.10
C PHE A 273 -1.71 -4.44 3.95
N TRP A 274 -1.22 -4.15 2.76
CA TRP A 274 -1.35 -5.06 1.61
C TRP A 274 0.00 -5.44 1.02
N ASP A 275 0.04 -6.63 0.42
CA ASP A 275 1.14 -7.14 -0.38
C ASP A 275 0.98 -6.66 -1.82
N ASN A 276 1.77 -5.65 -2.17
CA ASN A 276 1.77 -5.04 -3.48
C ASN A 276 2.38 -5.95 -4.57
N ARG A 277 2.99 -7.06 -4.17
CA ARG A 277 3.53 -8.10 -5.07
C ARG A 277 2.44 -9.09 -5.53
N SER A 278 1.30 -9.15 -4.85
CA SER A 278 0.21 -10.10 -5.14
C SER A 278 -1.16 -9.46 -5.36
N VAL A 279 -1.30 -8.14 -5.19
CA VAL A 279 -2.56 -7.43 -5.41
C VAL A 279 -2.41 -6.22 -6.34
N MET A 280 -3.50 -5.87 -7.00
CA MET A 280 -3.75 -4.49 -7.44
C MET A 280 -4.72 -3.82 -6.47
N HIS A 281 -4.72 -2.48 -6.44
CA HIS A 281 -5.68 -1.72 -5.65
C HIS A 281 -6.19 -0.48 -6.36
N LEU A 282 -7.36 -0.01 -5.92
CA LEU A 282 -8.06 1.17 -6.45
C LEU A 282 -8.75 1.94 -5.32
N ALA A 283 -8.63 3.26 -5.33
CA ALA A 283 -9.39 4.14 -4.45
C ALA A 283 -10.78 4.40 -5.04
N ALA A 284 -11.84 4.10 -4.30
CA ALA A 284 -13.23 4.22 -4.78
C ALA A 284 -13.74 5.67 -4.90
N GLY A 285 -12.85 6.67 -4.78
CA GLY A 285 -13.19 8.07 -4.68
C GLY A 285 -13.77 8.48 -3.33
N THR A 286 -13.75 9.77 -3.03
CA THR A 286 -14.41 10.38 -1.87
C THR A 286 -15.23 11.56 -2.39
N PRO A 287 -16.51 11.73 -2.00
CA PRO A 287 -17.28 12.89 -2.42
C PRO A 287 -16.55 14.20 -2.09
N ASP A 288 -16.55 15.17 -3.01
CA ASP A 288 -15.76 16.41 -2.88
C ASP A 288 -16.09 17.26 -1.65
N HIS A 289 -17.32 17.12 -1.13
CA HIS A 289 -17.78 17.82 0.07
C HIS A 289 -17.38 17.11 1.38
N LEU A 290 -16.81 15.91 1.30
CA LEU A 290 -16.36 15.11 2.43
C LEU A 290 -14.84 15.07 2.50
N ARG A 291 -14.36 14.92 3.72
CA ARG A 291 -12.93 14.96 4.04
C ARG A 291 -12.41 13.55 4.28
N ARG A 292 -11.22 13.27 3.80
CA ARG A 292 -10.51 12.01 4.00
C ARG A 292 -9.03 12.27 4.16
N ARG A 293 -8.44 11.65 5.18
CA ARG A 293 -7.01 11.68 5.46
C ARG A 293 -6.54 10.35 5.99
N LEU A 294 -5.51 9.81 5.35
CA LEU A 294 -4.78 8.63 5.77
C LEU A 294 -3.29 8.94 5.89
N ASN A 295 -2.62 8.23 6.77
CA ASN A 295 -1.15 8.23 6.85
C ASN A 295 -0.63 6.96 6.17
N ARG A 296 0.28 7.11 5.19
CA ARG A 296 0.88 6.01 4.44
C ARG A 296 2.35 5.84 4.79
N THR A 297 2.75 4.60 5.06
CA THR A 297 4.16 4.16 5.01
C THR A 297 4.29 3.15 3.87
N THR A 298 5.43 3.12 3.19
CA THR A 298 5.68 2.23 2.05
C THR A 298 6.99 1.48 2.28
N ILE A 299 6.97 0.16 2.07
CA ILE A 299 8.12 -0.72 2.28
C ILE A 299 8.81 -0.97 0.93
N GLU A 300 10.14 -0.85 0.92
CA GLU A 300 10.95 -1.22 -0.25
C GLU A 300 10.72 -2.67 -0.63
N GLY A 301 10.66 -2.96 -1.94
CA GLY A 301 10.54 -4.31 -2.45
C GLY A 301 11.72 -4.72 -3.31
N ASP A 302 11.46 -5.69 -4.18
CA ASP A 302 12.43 -6.43 -4.97
C ASP A 302 12.14 -6.30 -6.48
N ALA A 303 13.14 -6.67 -7.28
CA ALA A 303 12.98 -6.75 -8.74
C ALA A 303 12.10 -7.96 -9.10
N PRO A 304 10.99 -7.79 -9.84
CA PRO A 304 10.12 -8.90 -10.23
C PRO A 304 10.79 -9.88 -11.22
N PHE A 305 10.52 -11.18 -11.06
CA PHE A 305 11.07 -12.27 -11.89
C PHE A 305 10.06 -13.39 -12.19
#